data_AF-A0A4R1KW85-F1
#
_entry.id   AF-A0A4R1KW85-F1
#
_cell.length_a   1.000
_cell.length_b   1.000
_cell.length_c   1.000
_cell.angle_alpha   90.00
_cell.angle_beta   90.00
_cell.angle_gamma   90.00
#
_symmetry.space_group_name_H-M   'P 1'
#
loop_
_entity.id
_entity.type
_entity.pdbx_description
1 polymer ?
#
loop_
_entity_poly.entity_id
_entity_poly.type
_entity_poly.pdbx_seq_one_letter_code
_entity_poly.pdbx_strand_id
1 'polypeptide(L)'
;MVAEALEATVLMFYVASRASATIVVMKYIVQISRVFVGVLFIISGFIKLNDPLGFSYKLQEYFSSDVLNIPFLEPYSLGISVFVVVLEVVLGVFLLIGYKKKFTIWMLLGMIVFFTFLTFYSAYFDKVKDCGCFGDALKLTPWESFTKDVVLLVLILILFFGQNYIKPLFKTLPNTVIALLSFVVSLWFAYHVLMHLPAIDFRAYKIGNNLQDEMAIPDDAPKPIIEYTWTFKVNGEEKEFVTSGSYPNVDGEYIGVETKEIDPGFTPAIQDFTIESSEEDLTTYFLEKDNLVIVAMYNVYNAEEEGLLKLKGFTDEAIKKGYTVIGLSASGEDAKQQLKSKYNLNFDIYLCDEKVVKTIVRANPGIVVLNKGTVTNKAHWNDIEDIELESLPNATPNLDLDLKRQLDSIMVLDQKYRANMTSDNWKLQLEIDSSNTAFVESIFKKHGYPGKSIVGDKTSRVAWFVIQHSNKIETYFPLIKEAGEKGELSMTNVAMMEDRYLTEQGLPQKYGTQGATYFMGTPQELSFFWPIEDFENVNKRRKEAGFSETVEAYSKSLFGEDFVIKNYTYQDLKKLGIPVN
;
A
#
# COMPACT_ATOMS: atom_id res chain seq x y z
N MET A 1 -14.30 -70.23 53.63
CA MET A 1 -13.86 -69.27 54.67
C MET A 1 -12.41 -68.79 54.51
N VAL A 2 -11.35 -69.59 54.74
CA VAL A 2 -9.96 -69.07 54.66
C VAL A 2 -9.50 -68.80 53.21
N ALA A 3 -9.91 -69.62 52.24
CA ALA A 3 -9.58 -69.42 50.83
C ALA A 3 -10.28 -68.20 50.21
N GLU A 4 -11.55 -67.97 50.52
CA GLU A 4 -12.33 -66.80 50.07
C GLU A 4 -11.78 -65.48 50.65
N ALA A 5 -11.31 -65.50 51.91
CA ALA A 5 -10.65 -64.34 52.51
C ALA A 5 -9.31 -64.01 51.84
N LEU A 6 -8.57 -65.03 51.39
CA LEU A 6 -7.31 -64.84 50.67
C LEU A 6 -7.53 -64.30 49.25
N GLU A 7 -8.53 -64.80 48.52
CA GLU A 7 -8.92 -64.27 47.20
C GLU A 7 -9.40 -62.81 47.29
N ALA A 8 -10.23 -62.48 48.29
CA ALA A 8 -10.69 -61.11 48.50
C ALA A 8 -9.53 -60.15 48.81
N THR A 9 -8.51 -60.62 49.54
CA THR A 9 -7.32 -59.84 49.88
C THR A 9 -6.42 -59.64 48.65
N VAL A 10 -6.18 -60.68 47.86
CA VAL A 10 -5.40 -60.57 46.60
C VAL A 10 -6.12 -59.67 45.59
N LEU A 11 -7.44 -59.76 45.48
CA LEU A 11 -8.25 -58.88 44.63
C LEU A 11 -8.19 -57.42 45.12
N MET A 12 -8.25 -57.17 46.44
CA MET A 12 -8.06 -55.82 46.99
C MET A 12 -6.66 -55.27 46.69
N PHE A 13 -5.61 -56.06 46.85
CA PHE A 13 -4.24 -55.62 46.53
C PHE A 13 -4.07 -55.37 45.02
N TYR A 14 -4.65 -56.22 44.16
CA TYR A 14 -4.64 -56.02 42.71
C TYR A 14 -5.39 -54.75 42.30
N VAL A 15 -6.59 -54.51 42.84
CA VAL A 15 -7.40 -53.30 42.61
C VAL A 15 -6.69 -52.05 43.16
N ALA A 16 -6.09 -52.12 44.35
CA ALA A 16 -5.34 -51.02 44.95
C ALA A 16 -4.04 -50.70 44.17
N SER A 17 -3.37 -51.73 43.63
CA SER A 17 -2.18 -51.56 42.78
C SER A 17 -2.53 -50.93 41.43
N ARG A 18 -3.64 -51.36 40.79
CA ARG A 18 -4.18 -50.72 39.58
C ARG A 18 -4.64 -49.30 39.85
N ALA A 19 -5.33 -49.05 40.96
CA ALA A 19 -5.75 -47.70 41.36
C ALA A 19 -4.54 -46.78 41.60
N SER A 20 -3.49 -47.26 42.27
CA SER A 20 -2.23 -46.51 42.42
C SER A 20 -1.54 -46.24 41.09
N ALA A 21 -1.47 -47.22 40.19
CA ALA A 21 -0.90 -47.04 38.86
C ALA A 21 -1.70 -45.99 38.05
N THR A 22 -3.04 -46.04 38.08
CA THR A 22 -3.92 -45.07 37.43
C THR A 22 -3.76 -43.65 38.01
N ILE A 23 -3.59 -43.50 39.33
CA ILE A 23 -3.34 -42.21 39.99
C ILE A 23 -1.99 -41.64 39.58
N VAL A 24 -0.94 -42.48 39.52
CA VAL A 24 0.40 -42.07 39.11
C VAL A 24 0.42 -41.65 37.64
N VAL A 25 -0.21 -42.44 36.76
CA VAL A 25 -0.34 -42.12 35.33
C VAL A 25 -1.10 -40.82 35.13
N MET A 26 -2.25 -40.64 35.79
CA MET A 26 -3.03 -39.40 35.72
C MET A 26 -2.23 -38.17 36.18
N LYS A 27 -1.41 -38.32 37.24
CA LYS A 27 -0.53 -37.23 37.70
C LYS A 27 0.48 -36.80 36.63
N TYR A 28 1.13 -37.75 35.95
CA TYR A 28 2.09 -37.42 34.89
C TYR A 28 1.39 -36.79 33.68
N ILE A 29 0.27 -37.35 33.23
CA ILE A 29 -0.51 -36.80 32.12
C ILE A 29 -0.91 -35.35 32.43
N VAL A 30 -1.42 -35.07 33.64
CA VAL A 30 -1.80 -33.71 34.05
C VAL A 30 -0.61 -32.75 34.05
N GLN A 31 0.58 -33.17 34.51
CA GLN A 31 1.75 -32.27 34.47
C GLN A 31 2.26 -32.04 33.05
N ILE A 32 2.25 -33.06 32.19
CA ILE A 32 2.64 -32.92 30.78
C ILE A 32 1.66 -31.97 30.08
N SER A 33 0.35 -32.22 30.22
CA SER A 33 -0.68 -31.33 29.68
C SER A 33 -0.55 -29.91 30.22
N ARG A 34 -0.21 -29.74 31.51
CA ARG A 34 -0.04 -28.42 32.14
C ARG A 34 1.12 -27.65 31.52
N VAL A 35 2.27 -28.31 31.35
CA VAL A 35 3.45 -27.68 30.75
C VAL A 35 3.18 -27.37 29.29
N PHE A 36 2.66 -28.33 28.53
CA PHE A 36 2.38 -28.16 27.11
C PHE A 36 1.36 -27.04 26.85
N VAL A 37 0.19 -27.10 27.49
CA VAL A 37 -0.85 -26.06 27.35
C VAL A 37 -0.34 -24.72 27.85
N GLY A 38 0.35 -24.67 28.98
CA GLY A 38 0.86 -23.42 29.55
C GLY A 38 1.90 -22.74 28.64
N VAL A 39 2.85 -23.50 28.10
CA VAL A 39 3.86 -22.99 27.17
C VAL A 39 3.21 -22.55 25.86
N LEU A 40 2.29 -23.35 25.31
CA LEU A 40 1.61 -23.02 24.06
C LEU A 40 0.80 -21.73 24.17
N PHE A 41 0.04 -21.54 25.26
CA PHE A 41 -0.71 -20.30 25.50
C PHE A 41 0.23 -19.08 25.67
N ILE A 42 1.39 -19.24 26.31
CA ILE A 42 2.37 -18.16 26.41
C ILE A 42 2.94 -17.81 25.03
N ILE A 43 3.33 -18.80 24.23
CA ILE A 43 3.91 -18.56 22.90
C ILE A 43 2.86 -17.96 21.95
N SER A 44 1.69 -18.58 21.86
CA SER A 44 0.55 -18.10 21.05
C SER A 44 0.12 -16.70 21.48
N GLY A 45 -0.04 -16.48 22.79
CA GLY A 45 -0.35 -15.17 23.35
C GLY A 45 0.75 -14.14 23.04
N PHE A 46 2.03 -14.48 23.20
CA PHE A 46 3.13 -13.56 22.93
C PHE A 46 3.20 -13.14 21.45
N ILE A 47 2.98 -14.08 20.52
CA ILE A 47 2.98 -13.77 19.09
C ILE A 47 1.84 -12.81 18.75
N LYS A 48 0.63 -13.03 19.28
CA LYS A 48 -0.47 -12.07 19.13
C LYS A 48 -0.19 -10.74 19.86
N LEU A 49 0.55 -10.78 20.97
CA LEU A 49 0.87 -9.59 21.78
C LEU A 49 1.91 -8.70 21.09
N ASN A 50 2.74 -9.29 20.22
CA ASN A 50 3.65 -8.58 19.35
C ASN A 50 2.92 -7.82 18.24
N ASP A 51 1.73 -8.26 17.81
CA ASP A 51 0.88 -7.56 16.83
C ASP A 51 -0.62 -7.57 17.23
N PRO A 52 -1.00 -6.85 18.30
CA PRO A 52 -2.38 -6.79 18.76
C PRO A 52 -3.28 -6.01 17.77
N LEU A 53 -2.70 -5.11 16.97
CA LEU A 53 -3.43 -4.38 15.94
C LEU A 53 -3.83 -5.32 14.79
N GLY A 54 -2.92 -6.18 14.32
CA GLY A 54 -3.21 -7.23 13.35
C GLY A 54 -4.31 -8.19 13.84
N PHE A 55 -4.23 -8.64 15.09
CA PHE A 55 -5.29 -9.48 15.67
C PHE A 55 -6.64 -8.74 15.78
N SER A 56 -6.62 -7.42 16.04
CA SER A 56 -7.85 -6.63 16.07
C SER A 56 -8.55 -6.56 14.71
N TYR A 57 -7.81 -6.51 13.60
CA TYR A 57 -8.39 -6.54 12.26
C TYR A 57 -9.08 -7.88 11.97
N LYS A 58 -8.51 -9.00 12.45
CA LYS A 58 -9.19 -10.31 12.39
C LYS A 58 -10.49 -10.32 13.18
N LEU A 59 -10.50 -9.72 14.37
CA LEU A 59 -11.74 -9.58 15.15
C LEU A 59 -12.78 -8.73 14.42
N GLN A 60 -12.38 -7.66 13.74
CA GLN A 60 -13.29 -6.87 12.90
C GLN A 60 -13.90 -7.71 11.77
N GLU A 61 -13.11 -8.54 11.09
CA GLU A 61 -13.63 -9.49 10.08
C GLU A 61 -14.67 -10.43 10.70
N TYR A 62 -14.42 -10.98 11.89
CA TYR A 62 -15.41 -11.82 12.59
C TYR A 62 -16.68 -11.05 12.99
N PHE A 63 -16.57 -9.79 13.39
CA PHE A 63 -17.71 -8.98 13.82
C PHE A 63 -18.56 -8.43 12.67
N SER A 64 -18.00 -8.38 11.46
CA SER A 64 -18.68 -7.91 10.25
C SER A 64 -20.00 -8.64 9.95
N SER A 65 -20.83 -7.99 9.13
CA SER A 65 -22.11 -8.53 8.64
C SER A 65 -21.99 -9.88 7.95
N ASP A 66 -20.83 -10.16 7.35
CA ASP A 66 -20.62 -11.31 6.49
C ASP A 66 -20.23 -12.59 7.24
N VAL A 67 -19.89 -12.45 8.53
CA VAL A 67 -19.43 -13.52 9.42
C VAL A 67 -20.40 -13.70 10.60
N LEU A 68 -20.22 -12.99 11.73
CA LEU A 68 -21.10 -13.14 12.90
C LEU A 68 -22.24 -12.11 12.95
N ASN A 69 -22.19 -11.08 12.11
CA ASN A 69 -23.19 -10.01 12.03
C ASN A 69 -23.43 -9.29 13.37
N ILE A 70 -22.32 -8.90 14.02
CA ILE A 70 -22.30 -8.16 15.28
C ILE A 70 -21.44 -6.88 15.18
N PRO A 71 -21.70 -6.00 14.20
CA PRO A 71 -20.83 -4.86 13.88
C PRO A 71 -20.69 -3.86 15.03
N PHE A 72 -21.59 -3.86 16.02
CA PHE A 72 -21.48 -3.01 17.21
C PHE A 72 -20.20 -3.28 18.04
N LEU A 73 -19.54 -4.43 17.85
CA LEU A 73 -18.26 -4.76 18.49
C LEU A 73 -17.03 -4.28 17.72
N GLU A 74 -17.15 -3.90 16.43
CA GLU A 74 -16.02 -3.46 15.60
C GLU A 74 -15.24 -2.28 16.21
N PRO A 75 -15.88 -1.22 16.76
CA PRO A 75 -15.16 -0.12 17.39
C PRO A 75 -14.35 -0.53 18.62
N TYR A 76 -14.70 -1.66 19.25
CA TYR A 76 -14.05 -2.18 20.47
C TYR A 76 -13.01 -3.27 20.16
N SER A 77 -12.84 -3.65 18.89
CA SER A 77 -11.95 -4.73 18.44
C SER A 77 -10.52 -4.62 18.97
N LEU A 78 -9.91 -3.42 18.95
CA LEU A 78 -8.56 -3.21 19.47
C LEU A 78 -8.48 -3.45 20.99
N GLY A 79 -9.44 -2.93 21.75
CA GLY A 79 -9.50 -3.14 23.19
C GLY A 79 -9.71 -4.61 23.56
N ILE A 80 -10.58 -5.30 22.83
CA ILE A 80 -10.83 -6.75 22.97
C ILE A 80 -9.56 -7.53 22.63
N SER A 81 -8.88 -7.18 21.53
CA SER A 81 -7.62 -7.81 21.11
C SER A 81 -6.58 -7.76 22.23
N VAL A 82 -6.26 -6.55 22.74
CA VAL A 82 -5.29 -6.40 23.84
C VAL A 82 -5.71 -7.19 25.07
N PHE A 83 -6.98 -7.12 25.47
CA PHE A 83 -7.50 -7.84 26.63
C PHE A 83 -7.33 -9.36 26.49
N VAL A 84 -7.80 -9.94 25.38
CA VAL A 84 -7.78 -11.39 25.15
C VAL A 84 -6.35 -11.92 25.10
N VAL A 85 -5.46 -11.20 24.44
CA VAL A 85 -4.06 -11.62 24.26
C VAL A 85 -3.27 -11.52 25.57
N VAL A 86 -3.43 -10.43 26.32
CA VAL A 86 -2.83 -10.32 27.67
C VAL A 86 -3.36 -11.42 28.58
N LEU A 87 -4.67 -11.69 28.52
CA LEU A 87 -5.28 -12.76 29.28
C LEU A 87 -4.70 -14.13 28.90
N GLU A 88 -4.46 -14.40 27.61
CA GLU A 88 -3.87 -15.64 27.12
C GLU A 88 -2.47 -15.89 27.72
N VAL A 89 -1.58 -14.90 27.66
CA VAL A 89 -0.23 -14.97 28.23
C VAL A 89 -0.29 -15.17 29.74
N VAL A 90 -1.11 -14.38 30.43
CA VAL A 90 -1.24 -14.42 31.90
C VAL A 90 -1.80 -15.76 32.37
N LEU A 91 -2.81 -16.31 31.70
CA LEU A 91 -3.37 -17.62 32.02
C LEU A 91 -2.38 -18.76 31.77
N GLY A 92 -1.58 -18.67 30.69
CA GLY A 92 -0.48 -19.59 30.43
C GLY A 92 0.54 -19.59 31.57
N VAL A 93 0.97 -18.40 32.03
CA VAL A 93 1.86 -18.26 33.20
C VAL A 93 1.19 -18.82 34.47
N PHE A 94 -0.08 -18.48 34.73
CA PHE A 94 -0.81 -18.95 35.90
C PHE A 94 -0.89 -20.47 35.94
N LEU A 95 -1.12 -21.10 34.79
CA LEU A 95 -1.17 -22.54 34.66
C LEU A 95 0.19 -23.17 35.00
N LEU A 96 1.29 -22.62 34.46
CA LEU A 96 2.64 -23.11 34.73
C LEU A 96 3.03 -22.99 36.21
N ILE A 97 2.76 -21.86 36.86
CA ILE A 97 3.10 -21.68 38.28
C ILE A 97 2.07 -22.31 39.23
N GLY A 98 0.89 -22.70 38.72
CA GLY A 98 -0.19 -23.31 39.50
C GLY A 98 -0.95 -22.30 40.37
N TYR A 99 -0.98 -21.04 39.95
CA TYR A 99 -1.65 -19.94 40.65
C TYR A 99 -3.14 -19.92 40.32
N LYS A 100 -3.99 -19.71 41.33
CA LYS A 100 -5.46 -19.67 41.23
C LYS A 100 -6.07 -20.72 40.28
N LYS A 101 -5.59 -21.97 40.35
CA LYS A 101 -5.90 -23.06 39.40
C LYS A 101 -7.35 -23.20 38.96
N LYS A 102 -8.33 -23.06 39.88
CA LYS A 102 -9.76 -23.16 39.52
C LYS A 102 -10.14 -22.06 38.52
N PHE A 103 -9.81 -20.82 38.83
CA PHE A 103 -10.04 -19.69 37.94
C PHE A 103 -9.32 -19.89 36.61
N THR A 104 -8.04 -20.25 36.65
CA THR A 104 -7.22 -20.43 35.44
C THR A 104 -7.81 -21.46 34.49
N ILE A 105 -8.16 -22.65 34.99
CA ILE A 105 -8.69 -23.73 34.16
C ILE A 105 -10.08 -23.38 33.61
N TRP A 106 -10.96 -22.76 34.41
CA TRP A 106 -12.27 -22.33 33.93
C TRP A 106 -12.17 -21.26 32.83
N MET A 107 -11.25 -20.30 32.98
CA MET A 107 -11.01 -19.29 31.95
C MET A 107 -10.40 -19.90 30.68
N LEU A 108 -9.41 -20.79 30.81
CA LEU A 108 -8.83 -21.52 29.68
C LEU A 108 -9.89 -22.35 28.93
N LEU A 109 -10.77 -23.03 29.67
CA LEU A 109 -11.87 -23.80 29.10
C LEU A 109 -12.86 -22.89 28.35
N GLY A 110 -13.24 -21.76 28.93
CA GLY A 110 -14.12 -20.78 28.27
C GLY A 110 -13.50 -20.23 27.00
N MET A 111 -12.23 -19.81 27.05
CA MET A 111 -11.51 -19.28 25.89
C MET A 111 -11.36 -20.33 24.78
N ILE A 112 -10.94 -21.56 25.10
CA ILE A 112 -10.74 -22.58 24.06
C ILE A 112 -12.06 -23.01 23.44
N VAL A 113 -13.15 -23.10 24.20
CA VAL A 113 -14.48 -23.41 23.65
C VAL A 113 -14.93 -22.30 22.70
N PHE A 114 -14.73 -21.04 23.07
CA PHE A 114 -15.04 -19.90 22.21
C PHE A 114 -14.21 -19.89 20.92
N PHE A 115 -12.89 -20.07 21.01
CA PHE A 115 -12.03 -20.12 19.82
C PHE A 115 -12.30 -21.34 18.96
N THR A 116 -12.56 -22.51 19.55
CA THR A 116 -12.97 -23.72 18.81
C THR A 116 -14.24 -23.47 18.00
N PHE A 117 -15.19 -22.71 18.55
CA PHE A 117 -16.40 -22.31 17.82
C PHE A 117 -16.07 -21.37 16.65
N LEU A 118 -15.22 -20.36 16.86
CA LEU A 118 -14.82 -19.44 15.79
C LEU A 118 -14.04 -20.15 14.67
N THR A 119 -13.09 -21.01 15.03
CA THR A 119 -12.28 -21.76 14.05
C THR A 119 -13.14 -22.78 13.29
N PHE A 120 -14.09 -23.42 13.95
CA PHE A 120 -15.10 -24.26 13.29
C PHE A 120 -15.96 -23.45 12.31
N TYR A 121 -16.48 -22.29 12.74
CA TYR A 121 -17.32 -21.43 11.90
C TYR A 121 -16.56 -21.02 10.64
N SER A 122 -15.31 -20.56 10.78
CA SER A 122 -14.46 -20.20 9.64
C SER A 122 -14.19 -21.38 8.71
N ALA A 123 -13.94 -22.58 9.26
CA ALA A 123 -13.65 -23.77 8.46
C ALA A 123 -14.88 -24.33 7.74
N TYR A 124 -16.07 -24.22 8.34
CA TYR A 124 -17.31 -24.76 7.79
C TYR A 124 -17.95 -23.83 6.75
N PHE A 125 -17.90 -22.51 6.98
CA PHE A 125 -18.55 -21.51 6.11
C PHE A 125 -17.58 -20.81 5.14
N ASP A 126 -16.29 -21.17 5.16
CA ASP A 126 -15.22 -20.60 4.34
C ASP A 126 -15.17 -19.05 4.35
N LYS A 127 -15.30 -18.48 5.55
CA LYS A 127 -15.43 -17.02 5.73
C LYS A 127 -14.12 -16.31 6.04
N VAL A 128 -13.24 -16.93 6.83
CA VAL A 128 -11.98 -16.33 7.27
C VAL A 128 -10.86 -17.34 7.04
N LYS A 129 -9.98 -17.03 6.09
CA LYS A 129 -8.89 -17.93 5.67
C LYS A 129 -7.77 -18.07 6.72
N ASP A 130 -7.65 -17.13 7.65
CA ASP A 130 -6.66 -17.16 8.74
C ASP A 130 -7.32 -16.75 10.07
N CYS A 131 -7.40 -17.70 10.99
CA CYS A 131 -8.02 -17.54 12.31
C CYS A 131 -7.18 -16.70 13.30
N GLY A 132 -5.96 -16.29 12.93
CA GLY A 132 -5.12 -15.37 13.71
C GLY A 132 -4.52 -15.95 15.00
N CYS A 133 -4.58 -17.27 15.19
CA CYS A 133 -4.13 -17.95 16.41
C CYS A 133 -2.63 -17.74 16.70
N PHE A 134 -1.79 -17.69 15.66
CA PHE A 134 -0.35 -17.42 15.75
C PHE A 134 0.04 -16.15 14.98
N GLY A 135 -0.91 -15.24 14.75
CA GLY A 135 -0.69 -14.05 13.92
C GLY A 135 -0.02 -14.38 12.58
N ASP A 136 0.82 -13.46 12.10
CA ASP A 136 1.56 -13.62 10.84
C ASP A 136 2.76 -14.59 10.94
N ALA A 137 3.09 -15.12 12.14
CA ALA A 137 4.23 -16.01 12.31
C ALA A 137 4.00 -17.42 11.76
N LEU A 138 2.74 -17.90 11.81
CA LEU A 138 2.35 -19.20 11.28
C LEU A 138 0.90 -19.13 10.78
N LYS A 139 0.74 -19.07 9.46
CA LYS A 139 -0.57 -19.14 8.81
C LYS A 139 -1.03 -20.58 8.78
N LEU A 140 -2.11 -20.87 9.48
CA LEU A 140 -2.76 -22.18 9.50
C LEU A 140 -4.05 -22.10 8.70
N THR A 141 -4.35 -23.14 7.92
CA THR A 141 -5.66 -23.26 7.29
C THR A 141 -6.76 -23.32 8.36
N PRO A 142 -8.03 -22.99 8.00
CA PRO A 142 -9.14 -23.05 8.96
C PRO A 142 -9.29 -24.43 9.62
N TRP A 143 -9.12 -25.52 8.86
CA TRP A 143 -9.21 -26.89 9.38
C TRP A 143 -8.05 -27.27 10.30
N GLU A 144 -6.83 -26.82 10.01
CA GLU A 144 -5.69 -27.01 10.92
C GLU A 144 -5.87 -26.24 12.23
N SER A 145 -6.36 -25.00 12.14
CA SER A 145 -6.67 -24.16 13.31
C SER A 145 -7.73 -24.81 14.21
N PHE A 146 -8.83 -25.29 13.62
CA PHE A 146 -9.89 -26.01 14.34
C PHE A 146 -9.36 -27.28 15.00
N THR A 147 -8.59 -28.10 14.28
CA THR A 147 -8.03 -29.35 14.82
C THR A 147 -7.12 -29.09 16.01
N LYS A 148 -6.25 -28.08 15.91
CA LYS A 148 -5.38 -27.64 17.00
C LYS A 148 -6.20 -27.20 18.23
N ASP A 149 -7.28 -26.46 18.05
CA ASP A 149 -8.15 -26.03 19.15
C ASP A 149 -8.87 -27.21 19.82
N VAL A 150 -9.32 -28.21 19.05
CA VAL A 150 -9.92 -29.45 19.58
C VAL A 150 -8.90 -30.25 20.39
N VAL A 151 -7.66 -30.39 19.92
CA VAL A 151 -6.58 -31.05 20.67
C VAL A 151 -6.31 -30.30 21.99
N LEU A 152 -6.23 -28.97 21.95
CA LEU A 152 -6.08 -28.14 23.15
C LEU A 152 -7.26 -28.28 24.11
N LEU A 153 -8.49 -28.35 23.60
CA LEU A 153 -9.70 -28.58 24.39
C LEU A 153 -9.60 -29.92 25.14
N VAL A 154 -9.19 -31.00 24.46
CA VAL A 154 -8.99 -32.31 25.12
C VAL A 154 -7.93 -32.22 26.23
N LEU A 155 -6.80 -31.56 25.98
CA LEU A 155 -5.76 -31.37 27.00
C LEU A 155 -6.26 -30.53 28.18
N ILE A 156 -7.07 -29.49 27.93
CA ILE A 156 -7.68 -28.66 28.98
C ILE A 156 -8.73 -29.45 29.77
N LEU A 157 -9.50 -30.34 29.14
CA LEU A 157 -10.42 -31.25 29.85
C LEU A 157 -9.67 -32.19 30.79
N ILE A 158 -8.51 -32.72 30.37
CA ILE A 158 -7.63 -33.50 31.27
C ILE A 158 -7.20 -32.66 32.48
N LEU A 159 -6.83 -31.38 32.27
CA LEU A 159 -6.50 -30.47 33.36
C LEU A 159 -7.70 -30.17 34.27
N PHE A 160 -8.90 -30.07 33.71
CA PHE A 160 -10.15 -29.82 34.42
C PHE A 160 -10.50 -30.94 35.39
N PHE A 161 -10.51 -32.19 34.92
CA PHE A 161 -10.73 -33.35 35.78
C PHE A 161 -9.52 -33.64 36.70
N GLY A 162 -8.32 -33.32 36.23
CA GLY A 162 -7.05 -33.50 36.94
C GLY A 162 -6.62 -32.35 37.84
N GLN A 163 -7.44 -31.32 38.05
CA GLN A 163 -7.07 -30.07 38.73
C GLN A 163 -6.53 -30.25 40.16
N ASN A 164 -6.82 -31.38 40.81
CA ASN A 164 -6.29 -31.72 42.12
C ASN A 164 -4.78 -32.00 42.10
N TYR A 165 -4.23 -32.46 40.97
CA TYR A 165 -2.80 -32.71 40.79
C TYR A 165 -1.98 -31.45 40.50
N ILE A 166 -2.64 -30.33 40.19
CA ILE A 166 -1.98 -29.03 39.97
C ILE A 166 -1.73 -28.38 41.33
N LYS A 167 -0.44 -28.30 41.69
CA LYS A 167 0.04 -27.65 42.91
C LYS A 167 0.85 -26.39 42.56
N PRO A 168 0.76 -25.33 43.39
CA PRO A 168 1.61 -24.14 43.22
C PRO A 168 3.08 -24.51 43.30
N LEU A 169 3.91 -23.92 42.43
CA LEU A 169 5.36 -24.14 42.43
C LEU A 169 6.06 -23.40 43.58
N PHE A 170 5.59 -22.20 43.91
CA PHE A 170 6.15 -21.38 44.98
C PHE A 170 5.13 -21.11 46.10
N LYS A 171 5.58 -20.42 47.16
CA LYS A 171 4.71 -19.86 48.21
C LYS A 171 3.82 -18.74 47.66
N THR A 172 2.81 -18.32 48.43
CA THR A 172 1.77 -17.37 47.98
C THR A 172 2.35 -16.07 47.45
N LEU A 173 3.29 -15.44 48.16
CA LEU A 173 3.85 -14.14 47.75
C LEU A 173 4.60 -14.22 46.40
N PRO A 174 5.59 -15.10 46.18
CA PRO A 174 6.25 -15.22 44.88
C PRO A 174 5.30 -15.51 43.72
N ASN A 175 4.29 -16.38 43.90
CA ASN A 175 3.32 -16.65 42.82
C ASN A 175 2.52 -15.40 42.47
N THR A 176 2.07 -14.64 43.47
CA THR A 176 1.33 -13.39 43.24
C THR A 176 2.21 -12.35 42.55
N VAL A 177 3.48 -12.24 42.92
CA VAL A 177 4.43 -11.32 42.29
C VAL A 177 4.67 -11.71 40.82
N ILE A 178 4.94 -12.99 40.53
CA ILE A 178 5.11 -13.47 39.15
C ILE A 178 3.85 -13.21 38.31
N ALA A 179 2.67 -13.49 38.87
CA ALA A 179 1.39 -13.24 38.24
C ALA A 179 1.14 -11.76 37.92
N LEU A 180 1.49 -10.87 38.87
CA LEU A 180 1.36 -9.42 38.67
C LEU A 180 2.36 -8.92 37.63
N LEU A 181 3.61 -9.38 37.70
CA LEU A 181 4.64 -9.03 36.74
C LEU A 181 4.27 -9.49 35.32
N SER A 182 3.77 -10.71 35.13
CA SER A 182 3.35 -11.17 33.81
C SER A 182 2.25 -10.28 33.22
N PHE A 183 1.32 -9.81 34.05
CA PHE A 183 0.28 -8.88 33.61
C PHE A 183 0.83 -7.50 33.26
N VAL A 184 1.65 -6.90 34.14
CA VAL A 184 2.23 -5.55 33.93
C VAL A 184 3.16 -5.54 32.71
N VAL A 185 4.01 -6.55 32.56
CA VAL A 185 4.92 -6.69 31.41
C VAL A 185 4.13 -6.88 30.12
N SER A 186 3.06 -7.69 30.14
CA SER A 186 2.24 -7.88 28.94
C SER A 186 1.51 -6.60 28.52
N LEU A 187 0.98 -5.83 29.48
CA LEU A 187 0.35 -4.54 29.19
C LEU A 187 1.36 -3.50 28.68
N TRP A 188 2.53 -3.41 29.31
CA TRP A 188 3.60 -2.53 28.87
C TRP A 188 4.04 -2.88 27.44
N PHE A 189 4.23 -4.17 27.15
CA PHE A 189 4.64 -4.61 25.83
C PHE A 189 3.56 -4.35 24.77
N ALA A 190 2.28 -4.60 25.07
CA ALA A 190 1.17 -4.24 24.19
C ALA A 190 1.15 -2.73 23.89
N TYR A 191 1.31 -1.89 24.91
CA TYR A 191 1.38 -0.44 24.73
C TYR A 191 2.59 -0.05 23.86
N HIS A 192 3.76 -0.65 24.11
CA HIS A 192 4.97 -0.37 23.34
C HIS A 192 4.79 -0.70 21.85
N VAL A 193 4.31 -1.90 21.49
CA VAL A 193 4.16 -2.28 20.07
C VAL A 193 3.07 -1.50 19.34
N LEU A 194 2.07 -0.98 20.07
CA LEU A 194 1.07 -0.07 19.52
C LEU A 194 1.63 1.32 19.25
N MET A 195 2.71 1.70 19.92
CA MET A 195 3.36 3.01 19.76
C MET A 195 4.63 2.96 18.90
N HIS A 196 5.24 1.79 18.69
CA HIS A 196 6.59 1.64 18.09
C HIS A 196 6.73 0.52 17.03
N LEU A 197 5.63 0.08 16.42
CA LEU A 197 5.54 -1.13 15.59
C LEU A 197 5.81 -2.44 16.36
N PRO A 198 5.41 -3.60 15.79
CA PRO A 198 5.78 -4.91 16.31
C PRO A 198 7.30 -5.08 16.48
N ALA A 199 7.74 -5.61 17.62
CA ALA A 199 9.15 -5.85 17.91
C ALA A 199 9.78 -6.89 16.96
N ILE A 200 8.97 -7.83 16.46
CA ILE A 200 9.36 -8.78 15.41
C ILE A 200 8.36 -8.65 14.27
N ASP A 201 8.84 -8.31 13.07
CA ASP A 201 7.99 -8.24 11.87
C ASP A 201 8.00 -9.59 11.14
N PHE A 202 6.89 -10.33 11.24
CA PHE A 202 6.69 -11.62 10.56
C PHE A 202 6.10 -11.46 9.15
N ARG A 203 5.76 -10.24 8.72
CA ARG A 203 5.08 -9.99 7.45
C ARG A 203 6.07 -9.96 6.28
N ALA A 204 5.54 -10.17 5.07
CA ALA A 204 6.31 -10.09 3.83
C ALA A 204 6.94 -8.70 3.58
N TYR A 205 6.41 -7.65 4.21
CA TYR A 205 6.88 -6.27 4.11
C TYR A 205 7.96 -5.90 5.13
N LYS A 206 8.60 -6.86 5.81
CA LYS A 206 9.65 -6.56 6.80
C LYS A 206 10.90 -5.95 6.16
N ILE A 207 11.71 -5.27 6.96
CA ILE A 207 13.01 -4.73 6.52
C ILE A 207 13.88 -5.88 5.98
N GLY A 208 14.50 -5.63 4.81
CA GLY A 208 15.33 -6.59 4.08
C GLY A 208 14.61 -7.33 2.95
N ASN A 209 13.29 -7.42 2.97
CA ASN A 209 12.53 -8.07 1.88
C ASN A 209 12.40 -7.16 0.66
N ASN A 210 12.33 -7.74 -0.54
CA ASN A 210 12.00 -7.04 -1.77
C ASN A 210 10.54 -7.32 -2.17
N LEU A 211 9.74 -6.27 -2.34
CA LEU A 211 8.31 -6.44 -2.61
C LEU A 211 8.03 -7.12 -3.95
N GLN A 212 8.85 -6.87 -4.98
CA GLN A 212 8.68 -7.52 -6.28
C GLN A 212 8.97 -9.02 -6.20
N ASP A 213 10.01 -9.41 -5.47
CA ASP A 213 10.34 -10.83 -5.25
C ASP A 213 9.24 -11.54 -4.45
N GLU A 214 8.67 -10.88 -3.44
CA GLU A 214 7.60 -11.43 -2.60
C GLU A 214 6.23 -11.49 -3.32
N MET A 215 6.08 -10.78 -4.45
CA MET A 215 4.94 -10.85 -5.38
C MET A 215 5.15 -11.85 -6.51
N ALA A 216 6.39 -12.26 -6.78
CA ALA A 216 6.71 -13.10 -7.91
C ALA A 216 6.23 -14.54 -7.70
N ILE A 217 5.73 -15.15 -8.77
CA ILE A 217 5.44 -16.59 -8.84
C ILE A 217 6.61 -17.24 -9.60
N PRO A 218 7.37 -18.16 -8.98
CA PRO A 218 8.43 -18.89 -9.67
C PRO A 218 7.92 -19.68 -10.87
N ASP A 219 8.74 -19.80 -11.93
CA ASP A 219 8.36 -20.52 -13.15
C ASP A 219 8.06 -22.02 -12.91
N ASP A 220 8.71 -22.61 -11.90
CA ASP A 220 8.56 -24.01 -11.47
C ASP A 220 7.49 -24.20 -10.38
N ALA A 221 6.79 -23.14 -10.01
CA ALA A 221 5.83 -23.16 -8.92
C ALA A 221 4.64 -24.08 -9.22
N PRO A 222 4.16 -24.88 -8.24
CA PRO A 222 2.95 -25.68 -8.38
C PRO A 222 1.77 -24.82 -8.85
N LYS A 223 1.13 -25.22 -9.94
CA LYS A 223 -0.05 -24.55 -10.48
C LYS A 223 -1.30 -24.99 -9.69
N PRO A 224 -2.32 -24.12 -9.59
CA PRO A 224 -3.60 -24.50 -8.99
C PRO A 224 -4.20 -25.70 -9.72
N ILE A 225 -4.69 -26.67 -8.95
CA ILE A 225 -5.44 -27.82 -9.46
C ILE A 225 -6.92 -27.52 -9.24
N ILE A 226 -7.59 -27.13 -10.32
CA ILE A 226 -9.04 -26.91 -10.34
C ILE A 226 -9.70 -28.14 -10.95
N GLU A 227 -10.59 -28.75 -10.19
CA GLU A 227 -11.44 -29.84 -10.63
C GLU A 227 -12.75 -29.28 -11.20
N TYR A 228 -13.14 -29.76 -12.38
CA TYR A 228 -14.35 -29.39 -13.08
C TYR A 228 -15.25 -30.62 -13.17
N THR A 229 -16.37 -30.58 -12.46
CA THR A 229 -17.41 -31.61 -12.52
C THR A 229 -18.48 -31.16 -13.49
N TRP A 230 -18.48 -31.74 -14.67
CA TRP A 230 -19.41 -31.43 -15.75
C TRP A 230 -20.60 -32.38 -15.71
N THR A 231 -21.81 -31.83 -15.68
CA THR A 231 -23.05 -32.60 -15.67
C THR A 231 -23.66 -32.61 -17.07
N PHE A 232 -23.90 -33.80 -17.61
CA PHE A 232 -24.52 -34.01 -18.91
C PHE A 232 -25.74 -34.91 -18.81
N LYS A 233 -26.73 -34.66 -19.67
CA LYS A 233 -27.85 -35.57 -19.91
C LYS A 233 -27.48 -36.52 -21.04
N VAL A 234 -27.16 -37.76 -20.70
CA VAL A 234 -26.82 -38.81 -21.66
C VAL A 234 -27.92 -39.86 -21.64
N ASN A 235 -28.63 -40.03 -22.75
CA ASN A 235 -29.77 -40.95 -22.88
C ASN A 235 -30.91 -40.72 -21.87
N GLY A 236 -31.10 -39.48 -21.42
CA GLY A 236 -32.16 -39.10 -20.47
C GLY A 236 -31.78 -39.18 -18.99
N GLU A 237 -30.61 -39.72 -18.66
CA GLU A 237 -30.04 -39.76 -17.30
C GLU A 237 -28.93 -38.71 -17.13
N GLU A 238 -28.88 -38.08 -15.96
CA GLU A 238 -27.82 -37.15 -15.60
C GLU A 238 -26.55 -37.91 -15.21
N LYS A 239 -25.41 -37.54 -15.81
CA LYS A 239 -24.09 -38.12 -15.54
C LYS A 239 -23.07 -37.02 -15.34
N GLU A 240 -22.23 -37.19 -14.32
CA GLU A 240 -21.15 -36.29 -13.97
C GLU A 240 -19.81 -36.80 -14.52
N PHE A 241 -19.00 -35.88 -15.04
CA PHE A 241 -17.66 -36.15 -15.58
C PHE A 241 -16.68 -35.18 -14.94
N VAL A 242 -15.64 -35.72 -14.29
CA VAL A 242 -14.63 -34.91 -13.61
C VAL A 242 -13.42 -34.72 -14.51
N THR A 243 -13.00 -33.46 -14.73
CA THR A 243 -11.80 -33.13 -15.51
C THR A 243 -10.97 -32.04 -14.81
N SER A 244 -9.71 -31.88 -15.22
CA SER A 244 -8.81 -30.81 -14.75
C SER A 244 -8.80 -29.60 -15.71
N GLY A 245 -9.98 -29.21 -16.20
CA GLY A 245 -10.18 -28.04 -17.07
C GLY A 245 -10.46 -28.35 -18.55
N SER A 246 -10.16 -29.56 -19.01
CA SER A 246 -10.52 -29.98 -20.37
C SER A 246 -12.01 -30.32 -20.46
N TYR A 247 -12.71 -29.82 -21.48
CA TYR A 247 -14.10 -30.21 -21.73
C TYR A 247 -14.18 -31.72 -22.03
N PRO A 248 -15.05 -32.49 -21.33
CA PRO A 248 -15.13 -33.93 -21.52
C PRO A 248 -15.76 -34.27 -22.88
N ASN A 249 -15.20 -35.26 -23.56
CA ASN A 249 -15.69 -35.70 -24.87
C ASN A 249 -16.85 -36.69 -24.68
N VAL A 250 -18.07 -36.18 -24.57
CA VAL A 250 -19.29 -36.96 -24.32
C VAL A 250 -20.44 -36.53 -25.23
N ASP A 251 -21.14 -37.50 -25.84
CA ASP A 251 -22.36 -37.27 -26.61
C ASP A 251 -23.57 -37.16 -25.66
N GLY A 252 -23.90 -35.94 -25.24
CA GLY A 252 -25.03 -35.62 -24.37
C GLY A 252 -25.34 -34.13 -24.32
N GLU A 253 -26.50 -33.77 -23.77
CA GLU A 253 -26.88 -32.36 -23.57
C GLU A 253 -26.19 -31.81 -22.30
N TYR A 254 -25.44 -30.71 -22.42
CA TYR A 254 -24.77 -30.07 -21.30
C TYR A 254 -25.76 -29.43 -20.34
N ILE A 255 -25.68 -29.77 -19.04
CA ILE A 255 -26.53 -29.22 -17.99
C ILE A 255 -25.79 -28.12 -17.21
N GLY A 256 -24.54 -28.38 -16.81
CA GLY A 256 -23.79 -27.44 -15.96
C GLY A 256 -22.38 -27.92 -15.65
N VAL A 257 -21.58 -27.03 -15.07
CA VAL A 257 -20.24 -27.35 -14.56
C VAL A 257 -20.11 -26.78 -13.16
N GLU A 258 -19.70 -27.61 -12.23
CA GLU A 258 -19.28 -27.20 -10.90
C GLU A 258 -17.75 -27.21 -10.85
N THR A 259 -17.16 -26.18 -10.27
CA THR A 259 -15.71 -26.09 -10.10
C THR A 259 -15.37 -26.22 -8.63
N LYS A 260 -14.33 -27.00 -8.34
CA LYS A 260 -13.80 -27.20 -7.01
C LYS A 260 -12.30 -27.01 -7.05
N GLU A 261 -11.81 -26.01 -6.34
CA GLU A 261 -10.38 -25.85 -6.11
C GLU A 261 -9.89 -26.97 -5.18
N ILE A 262 -9.02 -27.83 -5.68
CA ILE A 262 -8.45 -28.95 -4.91
C ILE A 262 -7.14 -28.51 -4.25
N ASP A 263 -6.34 -27.74 -4.98
CA ASP A 263 -5.08 -27.16 -4.51
C ASP A 263 -4.92 -25.75 -5.11
N PRO A 264 -4.76 -24.69 -4.30
CA PRO A 264 -4.47 -23.35 -4.80
C PRO A 264 -3.12 -23.24 -5.51
N GLY A 265 -2.23 -24.21 -5.36
CA GLY A 265 -0.86 -24.15 -5.85
C GLY A 265 -0.01 -23.17 -5.05
N PHE A 266 1.06 -22.67 -5.65
CA PHE A 266 1.91 -21.66 -5.04
C PHE A 266 1.19 -20.32 -4.98
N THR A 267 1.15 -19.75 -3.79
CA THR A 267 0.60 -18.41 -3.55
C THR A 267 1.75 -17.50 -3.09
N PRO A 268 2.00 -16.37 -3.77
CA PRO A 268 3.05 -15.44 -3.36
C PRO A 268 2.72 -14.83 -1.98
N ALA A 269 3.76 -14.40 -1.27
CA ALA A 269 3.61 -13.85 0.07
C ALA A 269 2.86 -12.50 0.05
N ILE A 270 2.95 -11.77 -1.06
CA ILE A 270 2.19 -10.57 -1.38
C ILE A 270 1.38 -10.83 -2.66
N GLN A 271 0.06 -10.59 -2.63
CA GLN A 271 -0.83 -10.84 -3.78
C GLN A 271 -1.46 -9.55 -4.32
N ASP A 272 -1.92 -8.68 -3.43
CA ASP A 272 -2.82 -7.58 -3.79
C ASP A 272 -2.16 -6.19 -3.72
N PHE A 273 -0.82 -6.13 -3.64
CA PHE A 273 -0.13 -4.84 -3.56
C PHE A 273 -0.14 -4.13 -4.90
N THR A 274 -0.91 -3.05 -4.98
CA THR A 274 -0.94 -2.14 -6.13
C THR A 274 -0.75 -0.69 -5.70
N ILE A 275 -0.22 0.12 -6.61
CA ILE A 275 -0.11 1.57 -6.50
C ILE A 275 -0.85 2.18 -7.69
N GLU A 276 -2.10 2.57 -7.47
CA GLU A 276 -3.00 2.96 -8.55
C GLU A 276 -3.24 4.48 -8.58
N SER A 277 -3.18 5.03 -9.79
CA SER A 277 -3.71 6.35 -10.12
C SER A 277 -5.14 6.24 -10.65
N SER A 278 -5.74 7.35 -11.08
CA SER A 278 -7.04 7.33 -11.76
C SER A 278 -7.00 6.73 -13.16
N GLU A 279 -5.81 6.60 -13.77
CA GLU A 279 -5.64 6.26 -15.18
C GLU A 279 -4.90 4.93 -15.38
N GLU A 280 -3.91 4.65 -14.53
CA GLU A 280 -3.01 3.51 -14.69
C GLU A 280 -2.48 2.95 -13.36
N ASP A 281 -2.01 1.70 -13.43
CA ASP A 281 -1.24 1.03 -12.39
C ASP A 281 0.25 1.46 -12.47
N LEU A 282 0.75 2.05 -11.39
CA LEU A 282 2.11 2.58 -11.27
C LEU A 282 3.00 1.71 -10.38
N THR A 283 2.59 0.49 -10.04
CA THR A 283 3.29 -0.40 -9.11
C THR A 283 4.73 -0.64 -9.52
N THR A 284 4.96 -1.15 -10.74
CA THR A 284 6.30 -1.40 -11.26
C THR A 284 7.11 -0.12 -11.34
N TYR A 285 6.52 0.97 -11.82
CA TYR A 285 7.19 2.27 -11.94
C TYR A 285 7.77 2.77 -10.61
N PHE A 286 6.99 2.67 -9.53
CA PHE A 286 7.44 3.09 -8.21
C PHE A 286 8.38 2.09 -7.56
N LEU A 287 8.11 0.79 -7.68
CA LEU A 287 9.00 -0.23 -7.12
C LEU A 287 10.37 -0.25 -7.80
N GLU A 288 10.51 0.19 -9.05
CA GLU A 288 11.81 0.35 -9.70
C GLU A 288 12.59 1.60 -9.30
N LYS A 289 11.99 2.53 -8.53
CA LYS A 289 12.70 3.73 -8.08
C LYS A 289 13.73 3.43 -7.01
N ASP A 290 14.89 4.07 -7.15
CA ASP A 290 15.83 4.23 -6.05
C ASP A 290 15.24 5.20 -5.01
N ASN A 291 15.41 4.91 -3.72
CA ASN A 291 15.07 5.82 -2.61
C ASN A 291 13.62 6.37 -2.64
N LEU A 292 12.66 5.45 -2.59
CA LEU A 292 11.23 5.75 -2.48
C LEU A 292 10.79 5.76 -1.01
N VAL A 293 10.09 6.80 -0.58
CA VAL A 293 9.40 6.87 0.71
C VAL A 293 7.90 6.71 0.46
N ILE A 294 7.31 5.72 1.12
CA ILE A 294 5.88 5.47 1.15
C ILE A 294 5.33 5.90 2.51
N VAL A 295 4.35 6.80 2.48
CA VAL A 295 3.50 7.15 3.61
C VAL A 295 2.23 6.30 3.54
N ALA A 296 2.16 5.24 4.34
CA ALA A 296 1.01 4.35 4.38
C ALA A 296 -0.05 4.89 5.34
N MET A 297 -1.26 5.14 4.80
CA MET A 297 -2.43 5.60 5.54
C MET A 297 -3.66 4.81 5.11
N TYR A 298 -3.98 3.70 5.78
CA TYR A 298 -5.05 2.81 5.31
C TYR A 298 -6.40 3.53 5.18
N ASN A 299 -6.66 4.50 6.06
CA ASN A 299 -7.81 5.40 5.97
C ASN A 299 -7.42 6.79 6.48
N VAL A 300 -7.55 7.81 5.63
CA VAL A 300 -7.14 9.20 5.94
C VAL A 300 -8.01 9.85 7.01
N TYR A 301 -9.26 9.42 7.17
CA TYR A 301 -10.15 9.92 8.23
C TYR A 301 -9.74 9.44 9.63
N ASN A 302 -9.07 8.29 9.67
CA ASN A 302 -8.62 7.65 10.91
C ASN A 302 -7.12 7.84 11.15
N ALA A 303 -6.44 8.69 10.37
CA ALA A 303 -5.03 8.96 10.54
C ALA A 303 -4.81 9.85 11.77
N GLU A 304 -3.82 9.51 12.58
CA GLU A 304 -3.54 10.18 13.84
C GLU A 304 -2.96 11.58 13.61
N GLU A 305 -3.58 12.59 14.23
CA GLU A 305 -3.27 14.00 13.99
C GLU A 305 -1.82 14.37 14.35
N GLU A 306 -1.31 13.86 15.47
CA GLU A 306 0.10 14.08 15.86
C GLU A 306 1.08 13.50 14.82
N GLY A 307 0.77 12.32 14.28
CA GLY A 307 1.53 11.71 13.20
C GLY A 307 1.51 12.54 11.92
N LEU A 308 0.34 13.06 11.54
CA LEU A 308 0.18 13.93 10.36
C LEU A 308 0.95 15.25 10.50
N LEU A 309 1.01 15.82 11.71
CA LEU A 309 1.78 17.03 11.99
C LEU A 309 3.30 16.79 11.86
N LYS A 310 3.80 15.65 12.34
CA LYS A 310 5.21 15.26 12.18
C LYS A 310 5.57 14.91 10.73
N LEU A 311 4.61 14.32 10.00
CA LEU A 311 4.82 13.81 8.65
C LEU A 311 5.40 14.87 7.71
N LYS A 312 4.84 16.09 7.75
CA LYS A 312 5.26 17.19 6.88
C LYS A 312 6.77 17.42 6.97
N GLY A 313 7.31 17.56 8.19
CA GLY A 313 8.73 17.83 8.41
C GLY A 313 9.62 16.76 7.79
N PHE A 314 9.33 15.50 8.09
CA PHE A 314 10.06 14.35 7.56
C PHE A 314 9.95 14.25 6.03
N THR A 315 8.74 14.35 5.47
CA THR A 315 8.55 14.23 4.02
C THR A 315 9.17 15.38 3.25
N ASP A 316 9.14 16.60 3.81
CA ASP A 316 9.76 17.77 3.19
C ASP A 316 11.29 17.63 3.18
N GLU A 317 11.87 17.09 4.26
CA GLU A 317 13.29 16.74 4.32
C GLU A 317 13.65 15.65 3.30
N ALA A 318 12.86 14.58 3.20
CA ALA A 318 13.07 13.51 2.24
C ALA A 318 13.07 14.04 0.79
N ILE A 319 12.09 14.86 0.42
CA ILE A 319 12.03 15.47 -0.91
C ILE A 319 13.27 16.35 -1.16
N LYS A 320 13.67 17.18 -0.18
CA LYS A 320 14.88 18.02 -0.29
C LYS A 320 16.17 17.20 -0.41
N LYS A 321 16.23 16.02 0.21
CA LYS A 321 17.33 15.06 0.09
C LYS A 321 17.28 14.25 -1.20
N GLY A 322 16.26 14.43 -2.04
CA GLY A 322 16.14 13.84 -3.37
C GLY A 322 15.30 12.56 -3.44
N TYR A 323 14.68 12.14 -2.33
CA TYR A 323 13.80 10.97 -2.30
C TYR A 323 12.53 11.24 -3.09
N THR A 324 12.00 10.19 -3.72
CA THR A 324 10.61 10.23 -4.19
C THR A 324 9.70 9.93 -3.00
N VAL A 325 8.71 10.78 -2.73
CA VAL A 325 7.74 10.55 -1.64
C VAL A 325 6.36 10.37 -2.24
N ILE A 326 5.65 9.33 -1.81
CA ILE A 326 4.25 9.06 -2.17
C ILE A 326 3.46 8.64 -0.92
N GLY A 327 2.14 8.83 -0.95
CA GLY A 327 1.22 8.26 0.01
C GLY A 327 0.45 7.08 -0.59
N LEU A 328 0.04 6.12 0.24
CA LEU A 328 -0.90 5.06 -0.12
C LEU A 328 -2.12 5.11 0.80
N SER A 329 -3.31 5.05 0.21
CA SER A 329 -4.56 4.98 0.97
C SER A 329 -5.71 4.39 0.18
N ALA A 330 -6.59 3.64 0.87
CA ALA A 330 -7.86 3.16 0.33
C ALA A 330 -8.96 4.24 0.29
N SER A 331 -8.66 5.46 0.75
CA SER A 331 -9.65 6.55 0.83
C SER A 331 -9.97 7.16 -0.55
N GLY A 332 -11.14 7.77 -0.68
CA GLY A 332 -11.53 8.49 -1.89
C GLY A 332 -10.69 9.73 -2.17
N GLU A 333 -10.70 10.19 -3.43
CA GLU A 333 -9.84 11.28 -3.90
C GLU A 333 -10.09 12.62 -3.17
N ASP A 334 -11.36 12.98 -2.94
CA ASP A 334 -11.70 14.21 -2.21
C ASP A 334 -11.10 14.22 -0.80
N ALA A 335 -11.10 13.07 -0.11
CA ALA A 335 -10.56 12.93 1.23
C ALA A 335 -9.04 13.11 1.22
N LYS A 336 -8.36 12.50 0.24
CA LYS A 336 -6.91 12.63 0.03
C LYS A 336 -6.51 14.08 -0.22
N GLN A 337 -7.23 14.80 -1.09
CA GLN A 337 -6.96 16.21 -1.40
C GLN A 337 -7.22 17.14 -0.22
N GLN A 338 -8.29 16.90 0.54
CA GLN A 338 -8.57 17.64 1.78
C GLN A 338 -7.46 17.45 2.81
N LEU A 339 -6.98 16.21 3.01
CA LEU A 339 -5.88 15.91 3.92
C LEU A 339 -4.60 16.63 3.47
N LYS A 340 -4.24 16.50 2.20
CA LYS A 340 -3.05 17.14 1.60
C LYS A 340 -3.07 18.65 1.81
N SER A 341 -4.23 19.27 1.61
CA SER A 341 -4.43 20.71 1.80
C SER A 341 -4.38 21.12 3.28
N LYS A 342 -5.05 20.37 4.16
CA LYS A 342 -5.11 20.67 5.60
C LYS A 342 -3.73 20.65 6.26
N TYR A 343 -2.89 19.68 5.88
CA TYR A 343 -1.56 19.49 6.47
C TYR A 343 -0.41 19.98 5.59
N ASN A 344 -0.70 20.63 4.45
CA ASN A 344 0.30 21.16 3.51
C ASN A 344 1.35 20.11 3.08
N LEU A 345 0.85 18.92 2.70
CA LEU A 345 1.68 17.80 2.26
C LEU A 345 2.11 17.98 0.80
N ASN A 346 3.39 17.71 0.52
CA ASN A 346 4.01 18.01 -0.78
C ASN A 346 4.22 16.77 -1.68
N PHE A 347 3.40 15.75 -1.47
CA PHE A 347 3.41 14.51 -2.24
C PHE A 347 1.99 14.08 -2.62
N ASP A 348 1.87 13.16 -3.57
CA ASP A 348 0.60 12.63 -4.04
C ASP A 348 0.24 11.33 -3.32
N ILE A 349 -1.06 11.09 -3.12
CA ILE A 349 -1.58 9.92 -2.41
C ILE A 349 -2.29 9.02 -3.42
N TYR A 350 -1.75 7.83 -3.64
CA TYR A 350 -2.27 6.84 -4.59
C TYR A 350 -3.24 5.87 -3.91
N LEU A 351 -4.10 5.26 -4.72
CA LEU A 351 -5.01 4.21 -4.27
C LEU A 351 -4.23 2.92 -4.02
N CYS A 352 -4.54 2.26 -2.90
CA CYS A 352 -4.05 0.94 -2.53
C CYS A 352 -5.08 0.31 -1.57
N ASP A 353 -5.26 -1.01 -1.64
CA ASP A 353 -6.25 -1.73 -0.82
C ASP A 353 -6.04 -1.51 0.69
N GLU A 354 -7.12 -1.43 1.45
CA GLU A 354 -7.07 -1.12 2.89
C GLU A 354 -6.35 -2.21 3.68
N LYS A 355 -6.59 -3.49 3.36
CA LYS A 355 -5.95 -4.62 4.05
C LYS A 355 -4.47 -4.67 3.73
N VAL A 356 -4.09 -4.33 2.51
CA VAL A 356 -2.69 -4.19 2.09
C VAL A 356 -2.02 -3.08 2.89
N VAL A 357 -2.57 -1.87 2.92
CA VAL A 357 -1.95 -0.74 3.64
C VAL A 357 -1.85 -1.02 5.15
N LYS A 358 -2.87 -1.64 5.76
CA LYS A 358 -2.83 -2.12 7.15
C LYS A 358 -1.70 -3.13 7.39
N THR A 359 -1.36 -3.93 6.38
CA THR A 359 -0.34 -4.99 6.44
C THR A 359 1.07 -4.46 6.21
N ILE A 360 1.24 -3.46 5.36
CA ILE A 360 2.54 -2.83 5.10
C ILE A 360 3.17 -2.34 6.41
N VAL A 361 2.43 -1.56 7.20
CA VAL A 361 2.93 -0.95 8.44
C VAL A 361 1.78 -0.85 9.45
N ARG A 362 2.01 -1.27 10.69
CA ARG A 362 0.99 -1.26 11.76
C ARG A 362 0.86 0.14 12.37
N ALA A 363 0.62 1.14 11.52
CA ALA A 363 0.55 2.54 11.91
C ALA A 363 -0.32 3.33 10.92
N ASN A 364 -0.92 4.43 11.37
CA ASN A 364 -1.71 5.32 10.51
C ASN A 364 -1.53 6.79 10.94
N PRO A 365 -0.57 7.53 10.37
CA PRO A 365 0.31 7.14 9.27
C PRO A 365 1.47 6.24 9.72
N GLY A 366 2.03 5.46 8.78
CA GLY A 366 3.31 4.78 8.94
C GLY A 366 4.24 5.02 7.76
N ILE A 367 5.53 4.88 7.98
CA ILE A 367 6.56 5.14 6.96
C ILE A 367 7.22 3.84 6.53
N VAL A 368 7.44 3.71 5.23
CA VAL A 368 8.26 2.66 4.62
C VAL A 368 9.23 3.30 3.63
N VAL A 369 10.51 2.98 3.75
CA VAL A 369 11.56 3.43 2.82
C VAL A 369 11.99 2.25 1.98
N LEU A 370 11.89 2.38 0.67
CA LEU A 370 12.22 1.38 -0.33
C LEU A 370 13.39 1.84 -1.18
N ASN A 371 14.20 0.89 -1.63
CA ASN A 371 15.16 1.08 -2.70
C ASN A 371 15.01 -0.05 -3.72
N LYS A 372 14.49 0.26 -4.91
CA LYS A 372 14.17 -0.73 -5.95
C LYS A 372 13.33 -1.90 -5.42
N GLY A 373 12.27 -1.56 -4.68
CA GLY A 373 11.35 -2.52 -4.07
C GLY A 373 11.87 -3.15 -2.76
N THR A 374 13.16 -3.02 -2.44
CA THR A 374 13.70 -3.54 -1.17
C THR A 374 13.39 -2.61 -0.01
N VAL A 375 12.77 -3.14 1.04
CA VAL A 375 12.46 -2.42 2.28
C VAL A 375 13.77 -2.15 3.04
N THR A 376 14.17 -0.89 3.10
CA THR A 376 15.39 -0.45 3.80
C THR A 376 15.09 0.04 5.21
N ASN A 377 13.93 0.68 5.43
CA ASN A 377 13.52 1.14 6.75
C ASN A 377 11.99 1.21 6.88
N LYS A 378 11.48 1.12 8.12
CA LYS A 378 10.06 1.24 8.47
C LYS A 378 9.91 1.85 9.85
N ALA A 379 8.94 2.75 10.01
CA ALA A 379 8.67 3.37 11.31
C ALA A 379 7.18 3.62 11.55
N HIS A 380 6.80 3.55 12.83
CA HIS A 380 5.60 4.21 13.32
C HIS A 380 5.82 5.73 13.24
N TRP A 381 4.75 6.52 13.18
CA TRP A 381 4.89 7.98 13.17
C TRP A 381 5.54 8.55 14.44
N ASN A 382 5.55 7.78 15.54
CA ASN A 382 6.29 8.13 16.76
C ASN A 382 7.81 8.10 16.57
N ASP A 383 8.29 7.21 15.70
CA ASP A 383 9.71 6.90 15.50
C ASP A 383 10.22 7.40 14.14
N ILE A 384 9.44 8.27 13.48
CA ILE A 384 9.78 8.79 12.16
C ILE A 384 11.12 9.54 12.15
N GLU A 385 11.49 10.13 13.29
CA GLU A 385 12.76 10.86 13.48
C GLU A 385 13.96 9.92 13.59
N ASP A 386 13.75 8.62 13.87
CA ASP A 386 14.80 7.61 13.92
C ASP A 386 15.22 7.15 12.51
N ILE A 387 14.47 7.53 11.47
CA ILE A 387 14.82 7.24 10.08
C ILE A 387 15.89 8.25 9.63
N GLU A 388 17.11 7.77 9.50
CA GLU A 388 18.20 8.53 8.89
C GLU A 388 18.08 8.53 7.36
N LEU A 389 17.89 9.73 6.79
CA LEU A 389 17.84 9.94 5.34
C LEU A 389 19.19 10.43 4.82
N GLU A 390 19.70 9.80 3.78
CA GLU A 390 20.96 10.20 3.12
C GLU A 390 20.69 11.30 2.09
N SER A 391 21.64 12.23 1.89
CA SER A 391 21.51 13.22 0.81
C SER A 391 21.91 12.59 -0.53
N LEU A 392 20.95 12.49 -1.45
CA LEU A 392 21.17 11.88 -2.76
C LEU A 392 21.81 12.88 -3.75
N PRO A 393 22.40 12.41 -4.86
CA PRO A 393 23.02 13.28 -5.87
C PRO A 393 22.06 14.30 -6.51
N ASN A 394 20.76 14.02 -6.52
CA ASN A 394 19.70 14.87 -7.03
C ASN A 394 19.05 15.77 -5.95
N ALA A 395 19.62 15.85 -4.74
CA ALA A 395 19.09 16.64 -3.64
C ALA A 395 19.00 18.14 -3.99
N THR A 396 17.94 18.78 -3.50
CA THR A 396 17.64 20.20 -3.64
C THR A 396 17.35 20.82 -2.26
N PRO A 397 18.39 21.09 -1.45
CA PRO A 397 18.20 21.52 -0.05
C PRO A 397 17.47 22.86 0.09
N ASN A 398 17.58 23.73 -0.93
CA ASN A 398 16.95 25.05 -0.97
C ASN A 398 15.55 25.05 -1.60
N LEU A 399 14.95 23.87 -1.81
CA LEU A 399 13.62 23.75 -2.40
C LEU A 399 12.57 24.46 -1.53
N ASP A 400 11.86 25.42 -2.12
CA ASP A 400 10.68 26.07 -1.55
C ASP A 400 9.45 25.23 -1.89
N LEU A 401 9.12 24.32 -0.97
CA LEU A 401 8.02 23.38 -1.16
C LEU A 401 6.64 24.04 -1.13
N ASP A 402 6.49 25.18 -0.46
CA ASP A 402 5.22 25.91 -0.45
C ASP A 402 5.02 26.61 -1.81
N LEU A 403 6.06 27.27 -2.33
CA LEU A 403 6.02 27.85 -3.68
C LEU A 403 5.82 26.77 -4.74
N LYS A 404 6.50 25.62 -4.60
CA LYS A 404 6.30 24.45 -5.46
C LYS A 404 4.83 24.02 -5.47
N ARG A 405 4.22 23.82 -4.29
CA ARG A 405 2.81 23.40 -4.17
C ARG A 405 1.85 24.41 -4.81
N GLN A 406 2.10 25.70 -4.62
CA GLN A 406 1.33 26.76 -5.26
C GLN A 406 1.43 26.69 -6.79
N LEU A 407 2.64 26.56 -7.35
CA LEU A 407 2.84 26.43 -8.78
C LEU A 407 2.24 25.14 -9.36
N ASP A 408 2.34 24.01 -8.66
CA ASP A 408 1.71 22.76 -9.09
C ASP A 408 0.18 22.93 -9.21
N SER A 409 -0.43 23.67 -8.28
CA SER A 409 -1.86 24.01 -8.31
C SER A 409 -2.20 24.94 -9.48
N ILE A 410 -1.33 25.91 -9.79
CA ILE A 410 -1.47 26.81 -10.94
C ILE A 410 -1.42 26.01 -12.25
N MET A 411 -0.56 25.00 -12.37
CA MET A 411 -0.48 24.15 -13.56
C MET A 411 -1.79 23.42 -13.85
N VAL A 412 -2.44 22.88 -12.81
CA VAL A 412 -3.74 22.20 -12.94
C VAL A 412 -4.79 23.17 -13.48
N LEU A 413 -4.84 24.39 -12.95
CA LEU A 413 -5.76 25.43 -13.43
C LEU A 413 -5.42 25.89 -14.86
N ASP A 414 -4.14 26.11 -15.16
CA ASP A 414 -3.66 26.55 -16.47
C ASP A 414 -4.06 25.58 -17.59
N GLN A 415 -4.09 24.27 -17.31
CA GLN A 415 -4.42 23.25 -18.31
C GLN A 415 -5.91 22.86 -18.35
N LYS A 416 -6.70 23.29 -17.36
CA LYS A 416 -8.05 22.77 -17.06
C LYS A 416 -9.00 22.67 -18.25
N TYR A 417 -9.06 23.71 -19.10
CA TYR A 417 -10.00 23.75 -20.21
C TYR A 417 -9.35 23.56 -21.58
N ARG A 418 -8.02 23.43 -21.63
CA ARG A 418 -7.26 23.44 -22.88
C ARG A 418 -7.52 22.20 -23.75
N ALA A 419 -7.79 21.05 -23.13
CA ALA A 419 -8.13 19.82 -23.83
C ALA A 419 -9.55 19.79 -24.43
N ASN A 420 -10.45 20.68 -23.96
CA ASN A 420 -11.84 20.73 -24.41
C ASN A 420 -12.26 22.18 -24.70
N MET A 421 -11.71 22.75 -25.78
CA MET A 421 -11.84 24.17 -26.07
C MET A 421 -13.15 24.52 -26.77
N THR A 422 -14.20 24.77 -25.99
CA THR A 422 -15.45 25.39 -26.45
C THR A 422 -15.38 26.92 -26.29
N SER A 423 -16.29 27.67 -26.94
CA SER A 423 -16.34 29.14 -26.80
C SER A 423 -16.52 29.62 -25.36
N ASP A 424 -17.23 28.86 -24.52
CA ASP A 424 -17.43 29.20 -23.11
C ASP A 424 -16.20 28.84 -22.27
N ASN A 425 -15.61 27.67 -22.53
CA ASN A 425 -14.36 27.25 -21.91
C ASN A 425 -13.20 28.19 -22.24
N TRP A 426 -13.15 28.75 -23.44
CA TRP A 426 -12.17 29.78 -23.83
C TRP A 426 -12.27 31.02 -22.95
N LYS A 427 -13.48 31.52 -22.68
CA LYS A 427 -13.66 32.68 -21.78
C LYS A 427 -13.20 32.37 -20.35
N LEU A 428 -13.56 31.20 -19.83
CA LEU A 428 -13.11 30.76 -18.50
C LEU A 428 -11.60 30.61 -18.43
N GLN A 429 -10.98 30.07 -19.49
CA GLN A 429 -9.53 29.94 -19.57
C GLN A 429 -8.84 31.30 -19.62
N LEU A 430 -9.38 32.29 -20.34
CA LEU A 430 -8.81 33.65 -20.34
C LEU A 430 -8.79 34.32 -18.96
N GLU A 431 -9.84 34.12 -18.16
CA GLU A 431 -9.88 34.62 -16.77
C GLU A 431 -8.83 33.92 -15.89
N ILE A 432 -8.67 32.60 -16.05
CA ILE A 432 -7.63 31.82 -15.38
C ILE A 432 -6.23 32.30 -15.80
N ASP A 433 -5.99 32.48 -17.09
CA ASP A 433 -4.71 32.90 -17.64
C ASP A 433 -4.30 34.29 -17.11
N SER A 434 -5.27 35.21 -17.02
CA SER A 434 -5.08 36.53 -16.41
C SER A 434 -4.67 36.44 -14.93
N SER A 435 -5.38 35.64 -14.13
CA SER A 435 -5.08 35.44 -12.71
C SER A 435 -3.73 34.76 -12.49
N ASN A 436 -3.46 33.69 -13.24
CA ASN A 436 -2.20 32.95 -13.21
C ASN A 436 -1.02 33.85 -13.59
N THR A 437 -1.17 34.68 -14.63
CA THR A 437 -0.15 35.64 -15.05
C THR A 437 0.18 36.61 -13.91
N ALA A 438 -0.83 37.22 -13.29
CA ALA A 438 -0.61 38.14 -12.17
C ALA A 438 0.12 37.48 -10.99
N PHE A 439 -0.21 36.22 -10.68
CA PHE A 439 0.47 35.44 -9.65
C PHE A 439 1.94 35.18 -10.02
N VAL A 440 2.22 34.69 -11.23
CA VAL A 440 3.60 34.42 -11.71
C VAL A 440 4.43 35.70 -11.76
N GLU A 441 3.86 36.84 -12.17
CA GLU A 441 4.54 38.13 -12.12
C GLU A 441 4.92 38.53 -10.68
N SER A 442 4.07 38.22 -9.69
CA SER A 442 4.40 38.47 -8.28
C SER A 442 5.59 37.63 -7.81
N ILE A 443 5.73 36.40 -8.31
CA ILE A 443 6.88 35.52 -8.04
C ILE A 443 8.13 36.10 -8.68
N PHE A 444 8.06 36.50 -9.97
CA PHE A 444 9.19 37.07 -10.68
C PHE A 444 9.78 38.29 -9.98
N LYS A 445 8.93 39.18 -9.45
CA LYS A 445 9.37 40.37 -8.70
C LYS A 445 10.13 40.04 -7.42
N LYS A 446 9.84 38.89 -6.80
CA LYS A 446 10.41 38.49 -5.50
C LYS A 446 11.59 37.54 -5.64
N HIS A 447 11.54 36.63 -6.60
CA HIS A 447 12.45 35.48 -6.70
C HIS A 447 13.20 35.39 -8.05
N GLY A 448 12.85 36.23 -9.04
CA GLY A 448 13.22 35.96 -10.43
C GLY A 448 12.46 34.73 -10.96
N TYR A 449 13.02 34.04 -11.95
CA TYR A 449 12.40 32.83 -12.49
C TYR A 449 12.40 31.71 -11.42
N PRO A 450 11.26 31.07 -11.10
CA PRO A 450 11.18 29.97 -10.15
C PRO A 450 11.76 28.69 -10.79
N GLY A 451 13.08 28.63 -10.79
CA GLY A 451 13.86 27.58 -11.44
C GLY A 451 13.84 26.23 -10.74
N LYS A 452 14.42 25.24 -11.42
CA LYS A 452 14.63 23.87 -10.91
C LYS A 452 15.24 23.83 -9.50
N SER A 453 16.16 24.73 -9.16
CA SER A 453 16.80 24.76 -7.84
C SER A 453 15.86 25.20 -6.71
N ILE A 454 14.81 25.97 -7.04
CA ILE A 454 13.86 26.53 -6.06
C ILE A 454 12.59 25.68 -5.98
N VAL A 455 12.08 25.15 -7.09
CA VAL A 455 10.79 24.45 -7.12
C VAL A 455 10.86 23.04 -7.71
N GLY A 456 12.05 22.59 -8.13
CA GLY A 456 12.25 21.29 -8.75
C GLY A 456 11.98 21.29 -10.25
N ASP A 457 12.49 20.26 -10.94
CA ASP A 457 12.52 20.22 -12.42
C ASP A 457 11.13 20.29 -13.05
N LYS A 458 10.21 19.43 -12.60
CA LYS A 458 8.84 19.38 -13.14
C LYS A 458 8.11 20.72 -12.96
N THR A 459 8.14 21.27 -11.75
CA THR A 459 7.42 22.50 -11.40
C THR A 459 8.06 23.76 -11.98
N SER A 460 9.37 23.73 -12.29
CA SER A 460 10.07 24.87 -12.89
C SER A 460 9.48 25.32 -14.23
N ARG A 461 8.74 24.46 -14.92
CA ARG A 461 8.13 24.76 -16.23
C ARG A 461 6.78 25.47 -16.14
N VAL A 462 6.17 25.53 -14.95
CA VAL A 462 4.82 26.11 -14.77
C VAL A 462 4.82 27.60 -15.14
N ALA A 463 5.79 28.36 -14.63
CA ALA A 463 5.88 29.78 -14.93
C ALA A 463 6.05 30.02 -16.44
N TRP A 464 6.81 29.18 -17.14
CA TRP A 464 6.93 29.22 -18.59
C TRP A 464 5.61 28.97 -19.31
N PHE A 465 4.82 27.97 -18.90
CA PHE A 465 3.51 27.70 -19.49
C PHE A 465 2.58 28.91 -19.35
N VAL A 466 2.48 29.47 -18.14
CA VAL A 466 1.64 30.65 -17.88
C VAL A 466 2.05 31.82 -18.77
N ILE A 467 3.35 32.15 -18.84
CA ILE A 467 3.82 33.26 -19.67
C ILE A 467 3.61 32.99 -21.17
N GLN A 468 3.79 31.74 -21.61
CA GLN A 468 3.60 31.35 -22.99
C GLN A 468 2.14 31.50 -23.47
N HIS A 469 1.17 31.47 -22.55
CA HIS A 469 -0.25 31.72 -22.83
C HIS A 469 -0.68 33.18 -22.59
N SER A 470 0.26 34.05 -22.23
CA SER A 470 0.02 35.46 -21.93
C SER A 470 0.45 36.37 -23.08
N ASN A 471 0.09 37.65 -23.01
CA ASN A 471 0.63 38.69 -23.88
C ASN A 471 1.94 39.32 -23.37
N LYS A 472 2.66 38.62 -22.48
CA LYS A 472 3.86 39.13 -21.77
C LYS A 472 5.16 38.47 -22.21
N ILE A 473 5.16 37.70 -23.30
CA ILE A 473 6.35 36.99 -23.80
C ILE A 473 7.52 37.95 -23.99
N GLU A 474 7.32 39.05 -24.73
CA GLU A 474 8.37 40.07 -24.94
C GLU A 474 8.93 40.63 -23.62
N THR A 475 8.08 40.83 -22.61
CA THR A 475 8.48 41.39 -21.32
C THR A 475 9.37 40.42 -20.53
N TYR A 476 9.07 39.12 -20.55
CA TYR A 476 9.74 38.13 -19.69
C TYR A 476 10.70 37.20 -20.42
N PHE A 477 10.79 37.27 -21.75
CA PHE A 477 11.73 36.45 -22.52
C PHE A 477 13.20 36.60 -22.06
N PRO A 478 13.73 37.80 -21.73
CA PRO A 478 15.09 37.92 -21.20
C PRO A 478 15.31 37.12 -19.91
N LEU A 479 14.33 37.13 -18.99
CA LEU A 479 14.38 36.39 -17.73
C LEU A 479 14.34 34.86 -17.98
N ILE A 480 13.52 34.42 -18.93
CA ILE A 480 13.39 33.01 -19.31
C ILE A 480 14.66 32.50 -19.99
N LYS A 481 15.28 33.33 -20.84
CA LYS A 481 16.57 33.05 -21.45
C LYS A 481 17.67 32.90 -20.40
N GLU A 482 17.76 33.84 -19.45
CA GLU A 482 18.70 33.77 -18.33
C GLU A 482 18.49 32.49 -17.49
N ALA A 483 17.24 32.10 -17.24
CA ALA A 483 16.93 30.85 -16.55
C ALA A 483 17.45 29.61 -17.31
N GLY A 484 17.29 29.57 -18.63
CA GLY A 484 17.85 28.49 -19.45
C GLY A 484 19.38 28.45 -19.44
N GLU A 485 20.04 29.60 -19.56
CA GLU A 485 21.50 29.71 -19.50
C GLU A 485 22.07 29.22 -18.15
N LYS A 486 21.31 29.40 -17.06
CA LYS A 486 21.64 28.89 -15.72
C LYS A 486 21.25 27.43 -15.49
N GLY A 487 20.59 26.77 -16.45
CA GLY A 487 20.08 25.40 -16.30
C GLY A 487 18.87 25.28 -15.38
N GLU A 488 18.21 26.40 -15.07
CA GLU A 488 17.02 26.47 -14.20
C GLU A 488 15.72 26.15 -14.94
N LEU A 489 15.74 26.21 -16.27
CA LEU A 489 14.69 25.81 -17.21
C LEU A 489 15.35 25.07 -18.38
N SER A 490 14.66 24.12 -19.03
CA SER A 490 15.26 23.44 -20.18
C SER A 490 15.48 24.41 -21.35
N MET A 491 16.56 24.20 -22.10
CA MET A 491 16.82 24.97 -23.32
C MET A 491 15.78 24.71 -24.41
N THR A 492 15.07 23.57 -24.39
CA THR A 492 13.93 23.33 -25.28
C THR A 492 12.77 24.29 -24.99
N ASN A 493 12.44 24.55 -23.71
CA ASN A 493 11.42 25.53 -23.35
C ASN A 493 11.85 26.95 -23.75
N VAL A 494 13.11 27.31 -23.55
CA VAL A 494 13.64 28.61 -24.00
C VAL A 494 13.55 28.76 -25.52
N ALA A 495 13.99 27.74 -26.27
CA ALA A 495 13.96 27.72 -27.73
C ALA A 495 12.53 27.85 -28.29
N MET A 496 11.55 27.14 -27.70
CA MET A 496 10.15 27.25 -28.10
C MET A 496 9.59 28.66 -27.91
N MET A 497 9.94 29.32 -26.79
CA MET A 497 9.51 30.67 -26.51
C MET A 497 10.25 31.72 -27.34
N GLU A 498 11.54 31.50 -27.64
CA GLU A 498 12.32 32.34 -28.55
C GLU A 498 11.70 32.34 -29.94
N ASP A 499 11.36 31.17 -30.47
CA ASP A 499 10.68 31.05 -31.76
C ASP A 499 9.33 31.77 -31.74
N ARG A 500 8.54 31.62 -30.67
CA ARG A 500 7.26 32.35 -30.53
C ARG A 500 7.47 33.87 -30.53
N TYR A 501 8.39 34.35 -29.68
CA TYR A 501 8.76 35.75 -29.58
C TYR A 501 9.18 36.33 -30.95
N LEU A 502 10.03 35.62 -31.69
CA LEU A 502 10.46 36.04 -33.02
C LEU A 502 9.29 36.10 -34.01
N THR A 503 8.46 35.06 -34.05
CA THR A 503 7.31 35.02 -34.97
C THR A 503 6.27 36.11 -34.69
N GLU A 504 6.03 36.46 -33.43
CA GLU A 504 5.14 37.56 -33.03
C GLU A 504 5.63 38.92 -33.55
N GLN A 505 6.95 39.08 -33.63
CA GLN A 505 7.63 40.27 -34.16
C GLN A 505 7.80 40.24 -35.70
N GLY A 506 7.27 39.22 -36.39
CA GLY A 506 7.45 39.05 -37.83
C GLY A 506 8.87 38.68 -38.25
N LEU A 507 9.67 38.12 -37.33
CA LEU A 507 11.04 37.68 -37.57
C LEU A 507 11.11 36.16 -37.77
N PRO A 508 12.03 35.64 -38.62
CA PRO A 508 12.22 34.21 -38.79
C PRO A 508 12.58 33.53 -37.47
N GLN A 509 11.96 32.38 -37.23
CA GLN A 509 12.23 31.54 -36.07
C GLN A 509 13.55 30.77 -36.23
N LYS A 510 14.14 30.30 -35.14
CA LYS A 510 15.48 29.67 -35.12
C LYS A 510 15.44 28.15 -35.08
N TYR A 511 14.47 27.57 -34.37
CA TYR A 511 14.41 26.13 -34.07
C TYR A 511 13.27 25.40 -34.79
N GLY A 512 12.35 26.13 -35.41
CA GLY A 512 11.22 25.56 -36.14
C GLY A 512 10.18 24.97 -35.20
N THR A 513 9.79 25.66 -34.13
CA THR A 513 8.76 25.18 -33.19
C THR A 513 7.37 25.77 -33.43
N GLN A 514 7.24 26.83 -34.24
CA GLN A 514 5.97 27.49 -34.52
C GLN A 514 5.44 27.07 -35.90
N GLY A 515 4.45 26.19 -35.89
CA GLY A 515 3.61 25.83 -37.02
C GLY A 515 2.21 26.42 -36.90
N ALA A 516 1.54 26.64 -38.03
CA ALA A 516 0.16 27.09 -38.08
C ALA A 516 -0.61 26.42 -39.22
N THR A 517 -1.91 26.24 -39.01
CA THR A 517 -2.87 25.88 -40.07
C THR A 517 -3.76 27.08 -40.33
N TYR A 518 -3.78 27.57 -41.57
CA TYR A 518 -4.61 28.69 -41.97
C TYR A 518 -5.75 28.23 -42.87
N PHE A 519 -6.97 28.58 -42.47
CA PHE A 519 -8.20 28.25 -43.18
C PHE A 519 -8.54 29.39 -44.16
N MET A 520 -8.28 29.17 -45.45
CA MET A 520 -8.48 30.19 -46.50
C MET A 520 -9.95 30.36 -46.95
N GLY A 521 -10.93 29.87 -46.17
CA GLY A 521 -12.35 29.92 -46.56
C GLY A 521 -12.70 29.06 -47.78
N THR A 522 -11.82 28.14 -48.17
CA THR A 522 -12.02 27.10 -49.18
C THR A 522 -11.85 25.73 -48.51
N PRO A 523 -12.19 24.59 -49.17
CA PRO A 523 -11.88 23.26 -48.63
C PRO A 523 -10.38 22.96 -48.48
N GLN A 524 -9.49 23.87 -48.89
CA GLN A 524 -8.05 23.73 -48.75
C GLN A 524 -7.55 24.53 -47.56
N GLU A 525 -7.02 23.78 -46.59
CA GLU A 525 -6.27 24.28 -45.46
C GLU A 525 -4.79 24.31 -45.81
N LEU A 526 -4.07 25.35 -45.40
CA LEU A 526 -2.61 25.39 -45.52
C LEU A 526 -1.99 25.24 -44.14
N SER A 527 -1.43 24.08 -43.86
CA SER A 527 -0.49 23.87 -42.77
C SER A 527 0.92 24.28 -43.21
N PHE A 528 1.60 25.07 -42.40
CA PHE A 528 2.94 25.55 -42.69
C PHE A 528 3.71 25.85 -41.39
N PHE A 529 5.03 26.00 -41.50
CA PHE A 529 5.86 26.55 -40.45
C PHE A 529 6.18 28.01 -40.77
N TRP A 530 6.20 28.87 -39.76
CA TRP A 530 6.71 30.23 -39.93
C TRP A 530 8.16 30.20 -40.43
N PRO A 531 8.63 31.23 -41.16
CA PRO A 531 9.95 31.22 -41.78
C PRO A 531 11.07 30.87 -40.82
N ILE A 532 12.00 30.00 -41.22
CA ILE A 532 13.13 29.56 -40.40
C ILE A 532 14.40 30.25 -40.90
N GLU A 533 15.13 30.94 -40.01
CA GLU A 533 16.30 31.78 -40.33
C GLU A 533 17.36 31.02 -41.14
N ASP A 534 17.69 29.81 -40.72
CA ASP A 534 18.67 28.92 -41.36
C ASP A 534 18.15 27.49 -41.32
N PHE A 535 17.34 27.15 -42.32
CA PHE A 535 16.68 25.84 -42.40
C PHE A 535 17.67 24.68 -42.52
N GLU A 536 18.82 24.87 -43.19
CA GLU A 536 19.80 23.80 -43.40
C GLU A 536 20.44 23.33 -42.09
N ASN A 537 20.70 24.24 -41.14
CA ASN A 537 21.31 23.90 -39.86
C ASN A 537 20.30 23.88 -38.69
N VAL A 538 18.99 23.95 -38.93
CA VAL A 538 17.97 23.97 -37.88
C VAL A 538 18.07 22.74 -36.97
N ASN A 539 18.29 21.56 -37.54
CA ASN A 539 18.37 20.31 -36.78
C ASN A 539 19.63 20.24 -35.90
N LYS A 540 20.71 20.93 -36.29
CA LYS A 540 21.89 21.09 -35.43
C LYS A 540 21.54 21.93 -34.19
N ARG A 541 20.90 23.09 -34.39
CA ARG A 541 20.45 23.96 -33.28
C ARG A 541 19.42 23.26 -32.39
N ARG A 542 18.48 22.51 -32.97
CA ARG A 542 17.50 21.71 -32.23
C ARG A 542 18.19 20.69 -31.33
N LYS A 543 19.16 19.95 -31.86
CA LYS A 543 19.94 18.98 -31.07
C LYS A 543 20.72 19.67 -29.94
N GLU A 544 21.35 20.81 -30.22
CA GLU A 544 22.09 21.60 -29.22
C GLU A 544 21.18 22.15 -28.11
N ALA A 545 19.94 22.53 -28.44
CA ALA A 545 18.93 22.98 -27.49
C ALA A 545 18.25 21.83 -26.71
N GLY A 546 18.51 20.57 -27.08
CA GLY A 546 18.00 19.38 -26.38
C GLY A 546 16.72 18.77 -26.96
N PHE A 547 16.31 19.13 -28.17
CA PHE A 547 15.21 18.43 -28.85
C PHE A 547 15.65 17.03 -29.29
N SER A 548 14.81 16.02 -29.06
CA SER A 548 15.04 14.63 -29.47
C SER A 548 14.74 14.38 -30.95
N GLU A 549 13.88 15.20 -31.55
CA GLU A 549 13.38 15.03 -32.91
C GLU A 549 13.85 16.15 -33.86
N THR A 550 13.98 15.80 -35.15
CA THR A 550 14.25 16.79 -36.21
C THR A 550 13.00 17.64 -36.48
N VAL A 551 13.17 18.78 -37.15
CA VAL A 551 12.05 19.66 -37.53
C VAL A 551 11.07 18.93 -38.46
N GLU A 552 11.57 18.03 -39.31
CA GLU A 552 10.75 17.21 -40.21
C GLU A 552 9.89 16.22 -39.43
N ALA A 553 10.47 15.50 -38.46
CA ALA A 553 9.72 14.57 -37.60
C ALA A 553 8.66 15.31 -36.76
N TYR A 554 9.04 16.45 -36.17
CA TYR A 554 8.11 17.31 -35.43
C TYR A 554 6.97 17.84 -36.31
N SER A 555 7.26 18.18 -37.56
CA SER A 555 6.24 18.66 -38.49
C SER A 555 5.16 17.62 -38.79
N LYS A 556 5.53 16.34 -38.78
CA LYS A 556 4.60 15.23 -38.96
C LYS A 556 3.78 14.95 -37.72
N SER A 557 4.37 15.08 -36.52
CA SER A 557 3.60 14.93 -35.28
C SER A 557 2.56 16.04 -35.12
N LEU A 558 2.82 17.24 -35.65
CA LEU A 558 1.87 18.35 -35.66
C LEU A 558 0.78 18.24 -36.74
N PHE A 559 1.14 17.86 -37.97
CA PHE A 559 0.25 17.98 -39.13
C PHE A 559 -0.09 16.66 -39.83
N GLY A 560 0.41 15.52 -39.34
CA GLY A 560 0.21 14.18 -39.90
C GLY A 560 1.40 13.65 -40.71
N GLU A 561 1.45 12.33 -40.89
CA GLU A 561 2.58 11.63 -41.52
C GLU A 561 2.89 12.05 -42.96
N ASP A 562 1.86 12.48 -43.70
CA ASP A 562 1.97 12.93 -45.09
C ASP A 562 2.49 14.37 -45.21
N PHE A 563 2.66 15.08 -44.10
CA PHE A 563 3.13 16.45 -44.10
C PHE A 563 4.62 16.52 -44.51
N VAL A 564 4.91 17.40 -45.46
CA VAL A 564 6.28 17.71 -45.90
C VAL A 564 6.55 19.17 -45.62
N ILE A 565 7.44 19.42 -44.65
CA ILE A 565 7.86 20.77 -44.29
C ILE A 565 8.52 21.48 -45.48
N LYS A 566 8.19 22.76 -45.64
CA LYS A 566 8.79 23.66 -46.62
C LYS A 566 9.26 24.92 -45.90
N ASN A 567 10.45 25.41 -46.26
CA ASN A 567 10.96 26.67 -45.73
C ASN A 567 10.36 27.85 -46.51
N TYR A 568 9.22 28.36 -46.04
CA TYR A 568 8.62 29.55 -46.61
C TYR A 568 9.35 30.81 -46.16
N THR A 569 9.46 31.81 -47.04
CA THR A 569 9.77 33.18 -46.61
C THR A 569 8.47 33.93 -46.26
N TYR A 570 8.56 35.02 -45.50
CA TYR A 570 7.39 35.88 -45.26
C TYR A 570 6.76 36.42 -46.55
N GLN A 571 7.58 36.63 -47.59
CA GLN A 571 7.07 37.03 -48.91
C GLN A 571 6.27 35.91 -49.59
N ASP A 572 6.69 34.65 -49.41
CA ASP A 572 5.95 33.51 -49.94
C ASP A 572 4.62 33.34 -49.22
N LEU A 573 4.60 33.45 -47.89
CA LEU A 573 3.37 33.40 -47.10
C LEU A 573 2.39 34.52 -47.48
N LYS A 574 2.90 35.75 -47.68
CA LYS A 574 2.09 36.89 -48.12
C LYS A 574 1.48 36.66 -49.52
N LYS A 575 2.23 36.06 -50.45
CA LYS A 575 1.71 35.67 -51.78
C LYS A 575 0.64 34.58 -51.69
N LEU A 576 0.71 33.74 -50.66
CA LEU A 576 -0.30 32.71 -50.36
C LEU A 576 -1.52 33.26 -49.60
N GLY A 577 -1.60 34.58 -49.39
CA GLY A 577 -2.74 35.21 -48.71
C GLY A 577 -2.74 35.05 -47.19
N ILE A 578 -1.63 34.61 -46.60
CA ILE A 578 -1.47 34.51 -45.15
C ILE A 578 -1.16 35.90 -44.60
N PRO A 579 -1.91 36.39 -43.59
CA PRO A 579 -1.57 37.62 -42.90
C PRO A 579 -0.23 37.45 -42.18
N VAL A 580 0.72 38.31 -42.51
CA VAL A 580 2.03 38.42 -41.88
C VAL A 580 2.08 39.78 -41.17
N ASN A 581 2.51 39.81 -39.92
CA ASN A 581 2.63 41.04 -39.11
C ASN A 581 3.69 41.99 -39.68
#